data_AF-A0A2G2IXU3-F1
#
_entry.id   AF-A0A2G2IXU3-F1
#
_cell.length_a   1.000
_cell.length_b   1.000
_cell.length_c   1.000
_cell.angle_alpha   90.00
_cell.angle_beta   90.00
_cell.angle_gamma   90.00
#
_symmetry.space_group_name_H-M   'P 1'
#
loop_
_entity.id
_entity.type
_entity.pdbx_description
1 polymer ?
#
loop_
_entity_poly.entity_id
_entity_poly.type
_entity_poly.pdbx_seq_one_letter_code
_entity_poly.pdbx_strand_id
1 'polypeptide(L)'
;MQQNVGKLISHWQVQDVITAQQAKRMRADIELDTSQRTKNRLISSLSTMGALTVAAGVILFVASNWNVLPHIFKLFMAILLPTLPLCLAYWILWVNKAHVALGRGALIIGVLLIGAAMAIIGQVYNLEPEYTRFLGFWILLALPFVFIFKRTIAVIIVTVLTGFWIPFLLFDTVFEGVDEEWAISFLPLVYLVYAGVLYRLGKYCGAKTVDWQHTGKFLRIIGAKLGIIMMFCTTFEFYAETLNDLGLRIPENSLLLIFNLLFVAFLIFVLVKAIRAEAETVIGMVFFWFGLFIIVRYFDLFWNMLPTSLFFIAGGGVFIIGAYVLEKQRKKLLAGFDGNSVVNTVKYDE
;
A
#
# COMPACT_ATOMS: atom_id res chain seq x y z
N MET A 1 -18.19 9.53 -6.55
CA MET A 1 -19.20 8.64 -7.18
C MET A 1 -20.60 8.71 -6.56
N GLN A 2 -20.85 8.39 -5.27
CA GLN A 2 -22.22 8.31 -4.73
C GLN A 2 -22.98 9.65 -4.66
N GLN A 3 -22.31 10.75 -4.32
CA GLN A 3 -22.89 12.10 -4.43
C GLN A 3 -23.27 12.46 -5.88
N ASN A 4 -22.61 11.87 -6.88
CA ASN A 4 -22.91 12.12 -8.29
C ASN A 4 -24.15 11.34 -8.73
N VAL A 5 -24.36 10.11 -8.24
CA VAL A 5 -25.54 9.30 -8.57
C VAL A 5 -26.82 9.92 -7.98
N GLY A 6 -26.77 10.40 -6.73
CA GLY A 6 -27.92 11.11 -6.15
C GLY A 6 -28.27 12.39 -6.92
N LYS A 7 -27.26 13.12 -7.40
CA LYS A 7 -27.44 14.29 -8.28
C LYS A 7 -27.98 13.93 -9.65
N LEU A 8 -27.52 12.82 -10.26
CA LEU A 8 -28.00 12.30 -11.54
C LEU A 8 -29.47 11.87 -11.46
N ILE A 9 -29.86 11.15 -10.40
CA ILE A 9 -31.27 10.78 -10.16
C ILE A 9 -32.15 12.03 -10.06
N SER A 10 -31.69 13.05 -9.34
CA SER A 10 -32.41 14.33 -9.26
C SER A 10 -32.46 15.04 -10.61
N HIS A 11 -31.39 15.00 -11.42
CA HIS A 11 -31.35 15.60 -12.75
C HIS A 11 -32.30 14.88 -13.73
N TRP A 12 -32.29 13.54 -13.75
CA TRP A 12 -33.20 12.73 -14.57
C TRP A 12 -34.66 12.85 -14.15
N GLN A 13 -34.92 13.09 -12.86
CA GLN A 13 -36.25 13.38 -12.35
C GLN A 13 -36.73 14.78 -12.81
N VAL A 14 -35.83 15.76 -12.92
CA VAL A 14 -36.15 17.10 -13.45
C VAL A 14 -36.36 17.10 -14.97
N GLN A 15 -35.69 16.20 -15.69
CA GLN A 15 -35.85 16.02 -17.14
C GLN A 15 -37.04 15.14 -17.53
N ASP A 16 -37.89 14.75 -16.58
CA ASP A 16 -39.01 13.80 -16.78
C ASP A 16 -38.62 12.44 -17.40
N VAL A 17 -37.32 12.09 -17.36
CA VAL A 17 -36.80 10.79 -17.83
C VAL A 17 -37.22 9.68 -16.87
N ILE A 18 -37.37 9.99 -15.58
CA ILE A 18 -37.83 9.05 -14.55
C ILE A 18 -38.93 9.67 -13.69
N THR A 19 -39.91 8.87 -13.32
CA THR A 19 -40.99 9.29 -12.42
C THR A 19 -40.48 9.50 -10.98
N ALA A 20 -41.19 10.31 -10.19
CA ALA A 20 -40.89 10.51 -8.77
C ALA A 20 -40.90 9.18 -7.96
N GLN A 21 -41.73 8.21 -8.36
CA GLN A 21 -41.79 6.89 -7.74
C GLN A 21 -40.58 6.03 -8.08
N GLN A 22 -40.10 6.07 -9.33
CA GLN A 22 -38.85 5.40 -9.74
C GLN A 22 -37.64 6.03 -9.05
N ALA A 23 -37.56 7.36 -8.97
CA ALA A 23 -36.48 8.06 -8.27
C ALA A 23 -36.42 7.69 -6.78
N LYS A 24 -37.58 7.55 -6.11
CA LYS A 24 -37.65 7.11 -4.70
C LYS A 24 -37.14 5.67 -4.52
N ARG A 25 -37.53 4.73 -5.41
CA ARG A 25 -37.05 3.34 -5.38
C ARG A 25 -35.54 3.25 -5.62
N MET A 26 -35.03 3.94 -6.64
CA MET A 26 -33.59 3.98 -6.94
C MET A 26 -32.76 4.52 -5.78
N ARG A 27 -33.24 5.58 -5.09
CA ARG A 27 -32.56 6.10 -3.89
C ARG A 27 -32.55 5.08 -2.75
N ALA A 28 -33.67 4.39 -2.51
CA ALA A 28 -33.77 3.35 -1.48
C ALA A 28 -32.83 2.16 -1.76
N ASP A 29 -32.73 1.72 -3.02
CA ASP A 29 -31.83 0.62 -3.43
C ASP A 29 -30.36 1.00 -3.23
N ILE A 30 -29.99 2.24 -3.55
CA ILE A 30 -28.63 2.76 -3.32
C ILE A 30 -28.32 2.82 -1.83
N GLU A 31 -29.27 3.26 -1.01
CA GLU A 31 -29.09 3.35 0.44
C GLU A 31 -28.91 1.95 1.07
N LEU A 32 -29.70 0.97 0.63
CA LEU A 32 -29.57 -0.44 1.03
C LEU A 32 -28.22 -1.03 0.60
N ASP A 33 -27.83 -0.91 -0.67
CA ASP A 33 -26.53 -1.41 -1.15
C ASP A 33 -25.35 -0.70 -0.45
N THR A 34 -25.46 0.61 -0.20
CA THR A 34 -24.43 1.38 0.51
C THR A 34 -24.30 0.94 1.97
N SER A 35 -25.43 0.76 2.67
CA SER A 35 -25.45 0.26 4.04
C SER A 35 -24.84 -1.14 4.10
N GLN A 36 -25.22 -2.03 3.18
CA GLN A 36 -24.74 -3.41 3.14
C GLN A 36 -23.26 -3.49 2.77
N ARG A 37 -22.77 -2.67 1.83
CA ARG A 37 -21.33 -2.54 1.52
C ARG A 37 -20.54 -1.99 2.70
N THR A 38 -21.07 -0.99 3.41
CA THR A 38 -20.40 -0.42 4.58
C THR A 38 -20.29 -1.44 5.69
N LYS A 39 -21.39 -2.16 5.98
CA LYS A 39 -21.38 -3.31 6.91
C LYS A 39 -20.38 -4.37 6.48
N ASN A 40 -20.37 -4.79 5.22
CA ASN A 40 -19.43 -5.78 4.70
C ASN A 40 -17.97 -5.32 4.79
N ARG A 41 -17.70 -4.02 4.58
CA ARG A 41 -16.35 -3.45 4.76
C ARG A 41 -15.94 -3.46 6.22
N LEU A 42 -16.81 -3.01 7.13
CA LEU A 42 -16.56 -3.05 8.58
C LEU A 42 -16.28 -4.47 9.05
N ILE A 43 -17.12 -5.43 8.66
CA ILE A 43 -16.93 -6.86 8.97
C ILE A 43 -15.60 -7.37 8.42
N SER A 44 -15.25 -7.02 7.18
CA SER A 44 -13.97 -7.42 6.57
C SER A 44 -12.77 -6.81 7.30
N SER A 45 -12.85 -5.53 7.69
CA SER A 45 -11.79 -4.87 8.45
C SER A 45 -11.64 -5.49 9.83
N LEU A 46 -12.75 -5.69 10.55
CA LEU A 46 -12.76 -6.30 11.88
C LEU A 46 -12.25 -7.75 11.83
N SER A 47 -12.60 -8.51 10.80
CA SER A 47 -12.08 -9.86 10.58
C SER A 47 -10.57 -9.86 10.32
N THR A 48 -10.06 -8.86 9.59
CA THR A 48 -8.63 -8.70 9.32
C THR A 48 -7.87 -8.35 10.59
N MET A 49 -8.37 -7.36 11.35
CA MET A 49 -7.78 -6.96 12.63
C MET A 49 -7.82 -8.12 13.64
N GLY A 50 -8.97 -8.80 13.78
CA GLY A 50 -9.11 -9.97 14.62
C GLY A 50 -8.17 -11.10 14.21
N ALA A 51 -8.00 -11.36 12.92
CA ALA A 51 -7.04 -12.34 12.42
C ALA A 51 -5.59 -11.99 12.79
N LEU A 52 -5.19 -10.73 12.67
CA LEU A 52 -3.87 -10.26 13.07
C LEU A 52 -3.66 -10.40 14.58
N THR A 53 -4.65 -9.98 15.39
CA THR A 53 -4.59 -10.10 16.85
C THR A 53 -4.55 -11.55 17.31
N VAL A 54 -5.32 -12.44 16.66
CA VAL A 54 -5.29 -13.89 16.96
C VAL A 54 -3.93 -14.48 16.60
N ALA A 55 -3.40 -14.19 15.41
CA ALA A 55 -2.07 -14.68 15.02
C ALA A 55 -0.98 -14.22 16.01
N ALA A 56 -0.99 -12.93 16.37
CA ALA A 56 -0.06 -12.38 17.36
C ALA A 56 -0.25 -13.01 18.76
N GLY A 57 -1.49 -13.16 19.21
CA GLY A 57 -1.82 -13.76 20.50
C GLY A 57 -1.37 -15.22 20.59
N VAL A 58 -1.54 -16.00 19.51
CA VAL A 58 -1.05 -17.38 19.43
C VAL A 58 0.48 -17.44 19.50
N ILE A 59 1.18 -16.56 18.77
CA ILE A 59 2.65 -16.46 18.83
C ILE A 59 3.12 -16.16 20.26
N LEU A 60 2.52 -15.15 20.90
CA LEU A 60 2.87 -14.74 22.25
C LEU A 60 2.56 -15.82 23.29
N PHE A 61 1.43 -16.52 23.14
CA PHE A 61 1.05 -17.62 24.01
C PHE A 61 2.06 -18.78 23.93
N VAL A 62 2.47 -19.16 22.73
CA VAL A 62 3.48 -20.22 22.56
C VAL A 62 4.83 -19.77 23.14
N ALA A 63 5.22 -18.51 22.88
CA ALA A 63 6.46 -17.95 23.41
C ALA A 63 6.48 -17.91 24.95
N SER A 64 5.38 -17.49 25.60
CA SER A 64 5.31 -17.40 27.06
C SER A 64 5.27 -18.77 27.75
N ASN A 65 4.73 -19.79 27.09
CA ASN A 65 4.65 -21.15 27.62
C ASN A 65 5.84 -22.04 27.20
N TRP A 66 6.84 -21.49 26.52
CA TRP A 66 7.94 -22.23 25.90
C TRP A 66 8.64 -23.23 26.83
N ASN A 67 8.89 -22.83 28.07
CA ASN A 67 9.65 -23.62 29.04
C ASN A 67 8.89 -24.85 29.55
N VAL A 68 7.56 -24.82 29.49
CA VAL A 68 6.68 -25.87 30.02
C VAL A 68 6.34 -26.92 28.95
N LEU A 69 6.42 -26.55 27.67
CA LEU A 69 5.99 -27.39 26.56
C LEU A 69 7.02 -28.50 26.23
N PRO A 70 6.62 -29.78 26.20
CA PRO A 70 7.47 -30.87 25.73
C PRO A 70 7.88 -30.70 24.26
N HIS A 71 9.08 -31.18 23.89
CA HIS A 71 9.62 -31.09 22.53
C HIS A 71 8.68 -31.67 21.46
N ILE A 72 8.05 -32.82 21.73
CA ILE A 72 7.12 -33.45 20.80
C ILE A 72 5.89 -32.57 20.53
N PHE A 73 5.38 -31.88 21.56
CA PHE A 73 4.23 -31.00 21.44
C PHE A 73 4.57 -29.74 20.62
N LYS A 74 5.78 -29.21 20.78
CA LYS A 74 6.31 -28.10 19.97
C LYS A 74 6.37 -28.48 18.48
N LEU A 75 6.82 -29.69 18.14
CA LEU A 75 6.83 -30.18 16.75
C LEU A 75 5.43 -30.34 16.18
N PHE A 76 4.48 -30.92 16.94
CA PHE A 76 3.09 -30.99 16.50
C PHE A 76 2.48 -29.60 16.28
N MET A 77 2.73 -28.65 17.18
CA MET A 77 2.28 -27.27 17.01
C MET A 77 2.89 -26.61 15.77
N ALA A 78 4.17 -26.81 15.48
CA ALA A 78 4.79 -26.25 14.29
C ALA A 78 4.09 -26.69 12.99
N ILE A 79 3.52 -27.88 12.96
CA ILE A 79 2.71 -28.35 11.82
C ILE A 79 1.29 -27.78 11.91
N LEU A 80 0.62 -27.98 13.05
CA LEU A 80 -0.81 -27.69 13.20
C LEU A 80 -1.15 -26.20 13.13
N LEU A 81 -0.31 -25.33 13.68
CA LEU A 81 -0.53 -23.89 13.75
C LEU A 81 -0.79 -23.25 12.38
N PRO A 82 0.04 -23.46 11.35
CA PRO A 82 -0.25 -22.97 10.01
C PRO A 82 -1.30 -23.83 9.28
N THR A 83 -1.27 -25.17 9.40
CA THR A 83 -2.11 -26.03 8.55
C THR A 83 -3.60 -25.92 8.86
N LEU A 84 -3.99 -25.88 10.13
CA LEU A 84 -5.41 -25.81 10.54
C LEU A 84 -6.12 -24.58 9.96
N PRO A 85 -5.63 -23.34 10.16
CA PRO A 85 -6.23 -22.15 9.57
C PRO A 85 -6.18 -22.14 8.04
N LEU A 86 -5.14 -22.69 7.41
CA LEU A 86 -5.06 -22.77 5.94
C LEU A 86 -6.09 -23.74 5.36
N CYS A 87 -6.29 -24.91 5.99
CA CYS A 87 -7.34 -25.86 5.61
C CYS A 87 -8.73 -25.24 5.83
N LEU A 88 -8.94 -24.54 6.95
CA LEU A 88 -10.18 -23.82 7.22
C LEU A 88 -10.43 -22.72 6.17
N ALA A 89 -9.39 -21.96 5.81
CA ALA A 89 -9.48 -20.94 4.76
C ALA A 89 -9.88 -21.56 3.42
N TYR A 90 -9.27 -22.70 3.06
CA TYR A 90 -9.61 -23.43 1.84
C TYR A 90 -11.08 -23.88 1.86
N TRP A 91 -11.52 -24.53 2.94
CA TRP A 91 -12.90 -24.99 3.08
C TRP A 91 -13.92 -23.85 2.98
N ILE A 92 -13.70 -22.74 3.69
CA ILE A 92 -14.64 -21.60 3.67
C ILE A 92 -14.65 -20.92 2.30
N LEU A 93 -13.48 -20.68 1.69
CA LEU A 93 -13.37 -19.89 0.46
C LEU A 93 -13.75 -20.66 -0.81
N TRP A 94 -13.59 -21.99 -0.82
CA TRP A 94 -13.83 -22.83 -1.99
C TRP A 94 -15.08 -23.70 -1.88
N VAL A 95 -15.35 -24.29 -0.71
CA VAL A 95 -16.45 -25.25 -0.52
C VAL A 95 -17.73 -24.54 -0.09
N ASN A 96 -17.70 -23.87 1.07
CA ASN A 96 -18.90 -23.31 1.68
C ASN A 96 -19.35 -21.97 1.05
N LYS A 97 -18.39 -21.06 0.82
CA LYS A 97 -18.61 -19.69 0.29
C LYS A 97 -19.57 -18.79 1.11
N ALA A 98 -20.14 -19.26 2.22
CA ALA A 98 -21.06 -18.48 3.06
C ALA A 98 -20.42 -17.25 3.73
N HIS A 99 -19.21 -17.40 4.29
CA HIS A 99 -18.56 -16.34 5.08
C HIS A 99 -17.17 -15.99 4.55
N VAL A 100 -17.11 -15.29 3.42
CA VAL A 100 -15.86 -14.91 2.74
C VAL A 100 -14.92 -14.11 3.66
N ALA A 101 -15.44 -13.28 4.57
CA ALA A 101 -14.63 -12.52 5.53
C ALA A 101 -13.86 -13.44 6.51
N LEU A 102 -14.52 -14.47 7.05
CA LEU A 102 -13.89 -15.45 7.93
C LEU A 102 -12.83 -16.28 7.19
N GLY A 103 -13.12 -16.68 5.94
CA GLY A 103 -12.15 -17.39 5.10
C GLY A 103 -10.88 -16.57 4.82
N ARG A 104 -11.03 -15.25 4.63
CA ARG A 104 -9.88 -14.32 4.51
C ARG A 104 -9.10 -14.22 5.83
N GLY A 105 -9.79 -14.15 6.96
CA GLY A 105 -9.16 -14.15 8.28
C GLY A 105 -8.34 -15.40 8.55
N ALA A 106 -8.91 -16.57 8.27
CA ALA A 106 -8.23 -17.86 8.39
C ALA A 106 -6.98 -17.94 7.49
N LEU A 107 -7.04 -17.39 6.27
CA LEU A 107 -5.89 -17.30 5.38
C LEU A 107 -4.77 -16.43 5.96
N ILE A 108 -5.11 -15.27 6.54
CA ILE A 108 -4.14 -14.38 7.20
C ILE A 108 -3.47 -15.10 8.37
N ILE A 109 -4.25 -15.70 9.26
CA ILE A 109 -3.74 -16.44 10.43
C ILE A 109 -2.80 -17.55 9.95
N GLY A 110 -3.25 -18.36 8.99
CA GLY A 110 -2.49 -19.50 8.49
C GLY A 110 -1.13 -19.11 7.91
N VAL A 111 -1.08 -18.09 7.05
CA VAL A 111 0.18 -17.62 6.45
C VAL A 111 1.09 -16.97 7.50
N LEU A 112 0.54 -16.25 8.48
CA LEU A 112 1.36 -15.65 9.54
C LEU A 112 1.92 -16.70 10.50
N LEU A 113 1.18 -17.75 10.79
CA LEU A 113 1.62 -18.82 11.66
C LEU A 113 2.68 -19.74 11.03
N ILE A 114 2.98 -19.60 9.73
CA ILE A 114 4.18 -20.21 9.12
C ILE A 114 5.45 -19.68 9.80
N GLY A 115 5.55 -18.36 10.00
CA GLY A 115 6.69 -17.77 10.71
C GLY A 115 6.77 -18.22 12.16
N ALA A 116 5.62 -18.36 12.82
CA ALA A 116 5.53 -18.90 14.18
C ALA A 116 6.06 -20.34 14.25
N ALA A 117 5.64 -21.20 13.32
CA ALA A 117 6.10 -22.57 13.20
C ALA A 117 7.61 -22.65 12.98
N MET A 118 8.15 -21.81 12.10
CA MET A 118 9.59 -21.74 11.86
C MET A 118 10.37 -21.27 13.10
N ALA A 119 9.85 -20.29 13.84
CA ALA A 119 10.48 -19.81 15.07
C ALA A 119 10.51 -20.91 16.16
N ILE A 120 9.43 -21.68 16.30
CA ILE A 120 9.37 -22.84 17.19
C ILE A 120 10.42 -23.87 16.80
N ILE A 121 10.52 -24.21 15.51
CA ILE A 121 11.54 -25.17 15.01
C ILE A 121 12.95 -24.65 15.30
N GLY A 122 13.22 -23.37 15.03
CA GLY A 122 14.51 -22.74 15.32
C GLY A 122 14.90 -22.86 16.79
N GLN A 123 13.97 -22.60 17.70
CA GLN A 123 14.22 -22.75 19.14
C GLN A 123 14.32 -24.21 19.60
N VAL A 124 13.56 -25.16 19.02
CA VAL A 124 13.66 -26.60 19.37
C VAL A 124 15.05 -27.15 19.03
N TYR A 125 15.59 -26.76 17.89
CA TYR A 125 16.89 -27.24 17.40
C TYR A 125 18.06 -26.33 17.77
N ASN A 126 17.84 -25.29 18.58
CA ASN A 126 18.84 -24.27 18.93
C ASN A 126 19.58 -23.70 17.71
N LEU A 127 18.84 -23.41 16.64
CA LEU A 127 19.39 -22.76 15.46
C LEU A 127 19.75 -21.31 15.79
N GLU A 128 20.87 -20.84 15.25
CA GLU A 128 21.26 -19.44 15.38
C GLU A 128 20.22 -18.52 14.72
N PRO A 129 19.83 -17.41 15.36
CA PRO A 129 18.89 -16.46 14.78
C PRO A 129 19.51 -15.75 13.57
N GLU A 130 19.07 -16.12 12.36
CA GLU A 130 19.47 -15.46 11.11
C GLU A 130 18.23 -14.89 10.41
N TYR A 131 18.00 -13.58 10.54
CA TYR A 131 16.79 -12.92 10.08
C TYR A 131 16.59 -12.99 8.56
N THR A 132 17.68 -12.87 7.78
CA THR A 132 17.63 -12.97 6.31
C THR A 132 17.12 -14.33 5.84
N ARG A 133 17.65 -15.43 6.40
CA ARG A 133 17.17 -16.78 6.07
C ARG A 133 15.75 -17.01 6.59
N PHE A 134 15.47 -16.59 7.82
CA PHE A 134 14.14 -16.73 8.41
C PHE A 134 13.05 -16.08 7.55
N LEU A 135 13.21 -14.81 7.18
CA LEU A 135 12.24 -14.09 6.33
C LEU A 135 12.21 -14.65 4.91
N GLY A 136 13.36 -15.04 4.34
CA GLY A 136 13.44 -15.64 3.01
C GLY A 136 12.64 -16.96 2.90
N PHE A 137 12.81 -17.86 3.86
CA PHE A 137 12.03 -19.10 3.93
C PHE A 137 10.55 -18.83 4.21
N TRP A 138 10.21 -17.83 5.02
CA TRP A 138 8.82 -17.47 5.25
C TRP A 138 8.15 -16.98 3.97
N ILE A 139 8.82 -16.14 3.18
CA ILE A 139 8.35 -15.71 1.85
C ILE A 139 8.16 -16.92 0.93
N LEU A 140 9.16 -17.81 0.87
CA LEU A 140 9.12 -19.01 0.04
C LEU A 140 7.91 -19.90 0.36
N LEU A 141 7.65 -20.12 1.66
CA LEU A 141 6.52 -20.93 2.12
C LEU A 141 5.17 -20.21 1.99
N ALA A 142 5.13 -18.88 2.03
CA ALA A 142 3.91 -18.09 1.82
C ALA A 142 3.50 -17.99 0.34
N LEU A 143 4.47 -18.08 -0.59
CA LEU A 143 4.27 -17.83 -2.02
C LEU A 143 3.26 -18.78 -2.71
N PRO A 144 3.23 -20.10 -2.44
CA PRO A 144 2.23 -21.01 -3.04
C PRO A 144 0.79 -20.57 -2.76
N PHE A 145 0.52 -20.01 -1.58
CA PHE A 145 -0.82 -19.59 -1.17
C PHE A 145 -1.33 -18.37 -1.94
N VAL A 146 -0.44 -17.56 -2.52
CA VAL A 146 -0.81 -16.51 -3.46
C VAL A 146 -1.53 -17.10 -4.69
N PHE A 147 -1.01 -18.21 -5.21
CA PHE A 147 -1.54 -18.88 -6.41
C PHE A 147 -2.71 -19.81 -6.10
N ILE A 148 -2.71 -20.48 -4.94
CA ILE A 148 -3.81 -21.36 -4.51
C ILE A 148 -5.08 -20.55 -4.25
N PHE A 149 -4.98 -19.45 -3.49
CA PHE A 149 -6.16 -18.69 -3.09
C PHE A 149 -6.53 -17.59 -4.08
N LYS A 150 -5.58 -17.12 -4.89
CA LYS A 150 -5.76 -15.99 -5.84
C LYS A 150 -6.42 -14.77 -5.19
N ARG A 151 -6.09 -14.50 -3.94
CA ARG A 151 -6.64 -13.36 -3.18
C ARG A 151 -5.59 -12.30 -2.97
N THR A 152 -6.00 -11.03 -3.10
CA THR A 152 -5.13 -9.86 -2.89
C THR A 152 -4.50 -9.87 -1.49
N ILE A 153 -5.16 -10.43 -0.47
CA ILE A 153 -4.60 -10.49 0.89
C ILE A 153 -3.33 -11.34 0.99
N ALA A 154 -3.24 -12.46 0.27
CA ALA A 154 -2.01 -13.27 0.26
C ALA A 154 -0.86 -12.51 -0.39
N VAL A 155 -1.15 -11.75 -1.45
CA VAL A 155 -0.18 -10.89 -2.15
C VAL A 155 0.28 -9.75 -1.26
N ILE A 156 -0.63 -9.16 -0.47
CA ILE A 156 -0.29 -8.14 0.53
C ILE A 156 0.72 -8.70 1.53
N ILE A 157 0.46 -9.88 2.10
CA ILE A 157 1.36 -10.49 3.09
C ILE A 157 2.74 -10.72 2.47
N VAL A 158 2.82 -11.33 1.29
CA VAL A 158 4.11 -11.56 0.61
C VAL A 158 4.81 -10.24 0.27
N THR A 159 4.09 -9.24 -0.22
CA THR A 159 4.66 -7.91 -0.54
C THR A 159 5.24 -7.23 0.71
N VAL A 160 4.56 -7.35 1.85
CA VAL A 160 5.02 -6.80 3.12
C VAL A 160 6.23 -7.56 3.63
N LEU A 161 6.18 -8.90 3.62
CA LEU A 161 7.33 -9.74 4.02
C LEU A 161 8.56 -9.48 3.16
N THR A 162 8.42 -9.39 1.84
CA THR A 162 9.53 -9.03 0.95
C THR A 162 10.05 -7.63 1.22
N GLY A 163 9.16 -6.67 1.51
CA GLY A 163 9.57 -5.33 1.93
C GLY A 163 10.44 -5.36 3.20
N PHE A 164 10.04 -6.11 4.21
CA PHE A 164 10.83 -6.28 5.44
C PHE A 164 12.12 -7.07 5.22
N TRP A 165 12.14 -8.02 4.30
CA TRP A 165 13.32 -8.86 4.03
C TRP A 165 14.46 -8.09 3.35
N ILE A 166 14.15 -7.12 2.49
CA ILE A 166 15.13 -6.40 1.69
C ILE A 166 16.25 -5.74 2.51
N PRO A 167 15.98 -4.99 3.60
CA PRO A 167 17.04 -4.40 4.42
C PRO A 167 17.98 -5.42 5.04
N PHE A 168 17.44 -6.52 5.59
CA PHE A 168 18.26 -7.60 6.18
C PHE A 168 19.13 -8.27 5.11
N LEU A 169 18.54 -8.58 3.94
CA LEU A 169 19.30 -9.13 2.82
C LEU A 169 20.43 -8.20 2.40
N LEU A 170 20.14 -6.91 2.26
CA LEU A 170 21.12 -5.91 1.85
C LEU A 170 22.27 -5.82 2.87
N PHE A 171 21.94 -5.75 4.15
CA PHE A 171 22.92 -5.64 5.23
C PHE A 171 23.80 -6.89 5.33
N ASP A 172 23.19 -8.09 5.38
CA ASP A 172 23.91 -9.35 5.59
C ASP A 172 24.72 -9.78 4.36
N THR A 173 24.37 -9.36 3.14
CA THR A 173 25.03 -9.85 1.91
C THR A 173 25.84 -8.81 1.14
N VAL A 174 25.42 -7.54 1.15
CA VAL A 174 26.05 -6.48 0.35
C VAL A 174 26.93 -5.59 1.22
N PHE A 175 26.53 -5.36 2.47
CA PHE A 175 27.21 -4.47 3.41
C PHE A 175 27.82 -5.21 4.59
N GLU A 176 28.12 -6.50 4.44
CA GLU A 176 28.81 -7.27 5.47
C GLU A 176 30.15 -6.60 5.80
N GLY A 177 30.32 -6.17 7.05
CA GLY A 177 31.52 -5.46 7.51
C GLY A 177 31.63 -3.99 7.11
N VAL A 178 30.56 -3.38 6.58
CA VAL A 178 30.47 -1.95 6.30
C VAL A 178 29.65 -1.26 7.39
N ASP A 179 29.97 0.00 7.70
CA ASP A 179 29.24 0.80 8.68
C ASP A 179 27.73 0.91 8.35
N GLU A 180 26.89 0.77 9.37
CA GLU A 180 25.42 0.75 9.24
C GLU A 180 24.86 2.00 8.55
N GLU A 181 25.48 3.16 8.79
CA GLU A 181 25.08 4.44 8.19
C GLU A 181 25.16 4.42 6.65
N TRP A 182 26.14 3.70 6.11
CA TRP A 182 26.33 3.55 4.67
C TRP A 182 25.23 2.67 4.10
N ALA A 183 24.89 1.56 4.76
CA ALA A 183 23.83 0.67 4.31
C ALA A 183 22.46 1.39 4.26
N ILE A 184 22.17 2.25 5.25
CA ILE A 184 20.92 3.02 5.32
C ILE A 184 20.79 3.98 4.13
N SER A 185 21.87 4.58 3.65
CA SER A 185 21.84 5.53 2.53
C SER A 185 21.59 4.86 1.17
N PHE A 186 21.79 3.54 1.04
CA PHE A 186 21.38 2.80 -0.16
C PHE A 186 19.91 2.34 -0.12
N LEU A 187 19.24 2.38 1.03
CA LEU A 187 17.85 1.91 1.16
C LEU A 187 16.88 2.64 0.22
N PRO A 188 16.89 3.98 0.06
CA PRO A 188 15.99 4.65 -0.87
C PRO A 188 16.13 4.13 -2.30
N LEU A 189 17.37 3.92 -2.78
CA LEU A 189 17.62 3.38 -4.12
C LEU A 189 17.06 1.96 -4.28
N VAL A 190 17.30 1.09 -3.29
CA VAL A 190 16.84 -0.31 -3.33
C VAL A 190 15.32 -0.37 -3.28
N TYR A 191 14.67 0.44 -2.45
CA TYR A 191 13.22 0.51 -2.40
C TYR A 191 12.60 1.17 -3.63
N LEU A 192 13.32 2.04 -4.36
CA LEU A 192 12.90 2.52 -5.68
C LEU A 192 12.91 1.42 -6.73
N VAL A 193 13.92 0.55 -6.71
CA VAL A 193 13.96 -0.65 -7.56
C VAL A 193 12.78 -1.56 -7.21
N TYR A 194 12.56 -1.83 -5.91
CA TYR A 194 11.45 -2.64 -5.44
C TYR A 194 10.09 -2.05 -5.85
N ALA A 195 9.88 -0.74 -5.67
CA ALA A 195 8.71 -0.02 -6.13
C ALA A 195 8.46 -0.19 -7.64
N GLY A 196 9.53 -0.11 -8.45
CA GLY A 196 9.50 -0.37 -9.89
C GLY A 196 9.10 -1.80 -10.23
N VAL A 197 9.64 -2.78 -9.51
CA VAL A 197 9.29 -4.21 -9.66
C VAL A 197 7.81 -4.44 -9.33
N LEU A 198 7.31 -3.92 -8.20
CA LEU A 198 5.90 -4.02 -7.82
C LEU A 198 4.98 -3.39 -8.87
N TYR A 199 5.35 -2.22 -9.41
CA TYR A 199 4.58 -1.57 -10.46
C TYR A 199 4.53 -2.40 -11.75
N ARG A 200 5.68 -2.95 -12.19
CA ARG A 200 5.77 -3.79 -13.39
C ARG A 200 5.01 -5.11 -13.22
N LEU A 201 5.19 -5.79 -12.09
CA LEU A 201 4.44 -7.01 -11.74
C LEU A 201 2.95 -6.74 -11.70
N GLY A 202 2.53 -5.64 -11.07
CA GLY A 202 1.12 -5.27 -11.03
C GLY A 202 0.51 -5.02 -12.40
N LYS A 203 1.26 -4.38 -13.31
CA LYS A 203 0.84 -4.21 -14.71
C LYS A 203 0.74 -5.56 -15.44
N TYR A 204 1.73 -6.42 -15.28
CA TYR A 204 1.78 -7.74 -15.92
C TYR A 204 0.64 -8.66 -15.45
N CYS A 205 0.47 -8.81 -14.14
CA CYS A 205 -0.59 -9.65 -13.58
C CYS A 205 -1.99 -9.12 -13.91
N GLY A 206 -2.19 -7.80 -13.84
CA GLY A 206 -3.48 -7.18 -14.15
C GLY A 206 -3.87 -7.25 -15.63
N ALA A 207 -2.91 -7.37 -16.54
CA ALA A 207 -3.17 -7.42 -17.99
C ALA A 207 -3.56 -8.82 -18.50
N LYS A 208 -3.08 -9.90 -17.84
CA LYS A 208 -3.22 -11.27 -18.37
C LYS A 208 -4.50 -11.99 -17.97
N THR A 209 -5.11 -11.67 -16.83
CA THR A 209 -6.15 -12.53 -16.24
C THR A 209 -7.14 -11.74 -15.38
N VAL A 210 -8.44 -12.05 -15.52
CA VAL A 210 -9.54 -11.39 -14.77
C VAL A 210 -9.35 -11.53 -13.25
N ASP A 211 -8.95 -12.72 -12.79
CA ASP A 211 -8.67 -13.01 -11.38
C ASP A 211 -7.67 -12.04 -10.73
N TRP A 212 -6.71 -11.53 -11.51
CA TRP A 212 -5.59 -10.74 -11.03
C TRP A 212 -5.75 -9.24 -11.25
N GLN A 213 -6.85 -8.76 -11.82
CA GLN A 213 -7.04 -7.34 -12.10
C GLN A 213 -7.01 -6.48 -10.82
N HIS A 214 -7.74 -6.89 -9.78
CA HIS A 214 -7.75 -6.18 -8.49
C HIS A 214 -6.37 -6.20 -7.81
N THR A 215 -5.71 -7.35 -7.83
CA THR A 215 -4.36 -7.53 -7.28
C THR A 215 -3.32 -6.70 -8.06
N GLY A 216 -3.40 -6.69 -9.38
CA GLY A 216 -2.51 -5.91 -10.24
C GLY A 216 -2.67 -4.41 -10.02
N LYS A 217 -3.91 -3.93 -9.87
CA LYS A 217 -4.20 -2.53 -9.49
C LYS A 217 -3.60 -2.21 -8.12
N PHE A 218 -3.76 -3.09 -7.14
CA PHE A 218 -3.16 -2.91 -5.80
C PHE A 218 -1.63 -2.78 -5.87
N LEU A 219 -0.95 -3.70 -6.56
CA LEU A 219 0.52 -3.70 -6.71
C LEU A 219 1.04 -2.43 -7.41
N ARG A 220 0.33 -1.93 -8.41
CA ARG A 220 0.68 -0.66 -9.07
C ARG A 220 0.54 0.54 -8.15
N ILE A 221 -0.53 0.60 -7.37
CA ILE A 221 -0.77 1.71 -6.43
C ILE A 221 0.26 1.68 -5.29
N ILE A 222 0.53 0.52 -4.70
CA ILE A 222 1.50 0.40 -3.61
C ILE A 222 2.92 0.70 -4.10
N GLY A 223 3.31 0.22 -5.29
CA GLY A 223 4.60 0.52 -5.90
C GLY A 223 4.75 2.01 -6.21
N ALA A 224 3.72 2.66 -6.79
CA ALA A 224 3.76 4.10 -7.03
C ALA A 224 3.87 4.91 -5.72
N LYS A 225 3.13 4.54 -4.68
CA LYS A 225 3.22 5.18 -3.35
C LYS A 225 4.62 5.04 -2.77
N LEU A 226 5.15 3.82 -2.75
CA LEU A 226 6.48 3.53 -2.21
C LEU A 226 7.55 4.33 -2.97
N GLY A 227 7.47 4.38 -4.29
CA GLY A 227 8.40 5.16 -5.10
C GLY A 227 8.34 6.66 -4.81
N ILE A 228 7.14 7.23 -4.63
CA ILE A 228 6.99 8.65 -4.26
C ILE A 228 7.57 8.91 -2.86
N ILE A 229 7.27 8.05 -1.88
CA ILE A 229 7.80 8.16 -0.51
C ILE A 229 9.33 8.12 -0.53
N MET A 230 9.93 7.15 -1.22
CA MET A 230 11.38 7.00 -1.25
C MET A 230 12.07 8.16 -1.96
N MET A 231 11.53 8.62 -3.11
CA MET A 231 12.07 9.84 -3.75
C MET A 231 11.90 11.07 -2.86
N PHE A 232 10.81 11.17 -2.10
CA PHE A 232 10.62 12.28 -1.16
C PHE A 232 11.66 12.24 -0.02
N CYS A 233 11.96 11.06 0.52
CA CYS A 233 13.00 10.89 1.54
C CYS A 233 14.38 11.38 1.05
N THR A 234 14.70 11.22 -0.24
CA THR A 234 15.97 11.72 -0.80
C THR A 234 16.07 13.25 -0.88
N THR A 235 14.97 13.98 -0.65
CA THR A 235 14.97 15.45 -0.69
C THR A 235 15.49 16.11 0.60
N PHE A 236 15.65 15.36 1.69
CA PHE A 236 16.11 15.90 2.96
C PHE A 236 17.62 16.12 2.99
N GLU A 237 18.06 17.15 3.73
CA GLU A 237 19.47 17.50 3.92
C GLU A 237 20.28 16.33 4.48
N PHE A 238 19.71 15.62 5.46
CA PHE A 238 20.26 14.38 6.01
C PHE A 238 20.74 13.40 4.93
N TYR A 239 19.97 13.19 3.85
CA TYR A 239 20.36 12.27 2.79
C TYR A 239 21.53 12.79 1.95
N ALA A 240 21.61 14.11 1.74
CA ALA A 240 22.73 14.74 1.03
C ALA A 240 24.02 14.69 1.86
N GLU A 241 23.93 14.91 3.17
CA GLU A 241 25.04 14.75 4.13
C GLU A 241 25.59 13.33 4.08
N THR A 242 24.72 12.32 4.24
CA THR A 242 25.16 10.92 4.22
C THR A 242 25.86 10.55 2.92
N LEU A 243 25.37 11.04 1.76
CA LEU A 243 26.02 10.82 0.47
C LEU A 243 27.41 11.46 0.37
N ASN A 244 27.63 12.59 1.04
CA ASN A 244 28.94 13.22 1.09
C ASN A 244 29.90 12.48 2.03
N ASP A 245 29.42 11.98 3.16
CA ASP A 245 30.18 11.11 4.05
C ASP A 245 30.61 9.81 3.34
N LEU A 246 29.75 9.32 2.43
CA LEU A 246 30.03 8.23 1.48
C LEU A 246 31.14 8.55 0.45
N GLY A 247 31.58 9.81 0.36
CA GLY A 247 32.69 10.24 -0.50
C GLY A 247 32.30 10.85 -1.85
N LEU A 248 31.03 11.19 -2.09
CA LEU A 248 30.61 11.86 -3.34
C LEU A 248 31.25 13.26 -3.51
N ARG A 249 31.63 13.94 -2.41
CA ARG A 249 32.34 15.24 -2.41
C ARG A 249 31.68 16.30 -3.31
N ILE A 250 30.34 16.32 -3.36
CA ILE A 250 29.56 17.33 -4.09
C ILE A 250 29.02 18.33 -3.05
N PRO A 251 29.01 19.64 -3.30
CA PRO A 251 28.40 20.58 -2.36
C PRO A 251 26.97 20.16 -1.99
N GLU A 252 26.65 20.13 -0.70
CA GLU A 252 25.36 19.64 -0.19
C GLU A 252 24.17 20.37 -0.83
N ASN A 253 24.29 21.69 -0.99
CA ASN A 253 23.30 22.52 -1.69
C ASN A 253 23.04 22.06 -3.14
N SER A 254 24.08 21.56 -3.83
CA SER A 254 23.94 21.02 -5.17
C SER A 254 23.23 19.66 -5.15
N LEU A 255 23.57 18.77 -4.21
CA LEU A 255 22.88 17.49 -4.04
C LEU A 255 21.40 17.68 -3.70
N LEU A 256 21.10 18.56 -2.73
CA LEU A 256 19.75 18.95 -2.35
C LEU A 256 18.95 19.46 -3.56
N LEU A 257 19.53 20.34 -4.36
CA LEU A 257 18.90 20.85 -5.58
C LEU A 257 18.62 19.71 -6.57
N ILE A 258 19.59 18.82 -6.80
CA ILE A 258 19.45 17.67 -7.70
C ILE A 258 18.30 16.76 -7.24
N PHE A 259 18.25 16.36 -5.96
CA PHE A 259 17.19 15.48 -5.47
C PHE A 259 15.81 16.15 -5.46
N ASN A 260 15.73 17.45 -5.17
CA ASN A 260 14.49 18.21 -5.29
C ASN A 260 13.97 18.21 -6.74
N LEU A 261 14.86 18.46 -7.71
CA LEU A 261 14.51 18.43 -9.14
C LEU A 261 14.12 17.02 -9.60
N LEU A 262 14.85 15.98 -9.17
CA LEU A 262 14.54 14.59 -9.45
C LEU A 262 13.17 14.19 -8.87
N PHE A 263 12.85 14.62 -7.65
CA PHE A 263 11.55 14.37 -7.03
C PHE A 263 10.41 15.01 -7.84
N VAL A 264 10.54 16.27 -8.25
CA VAL A 264 9.53 16.95 -9.07
C VAL A 264 9.40 16.28 -10.44
N ALA A 265 10.52 15.96 -11.10
CA ALA A 265 10.51 15.22 -12.37
C ALA A 265 9.84 13.84 -12.22
N PHE A 266 10.09 13.13 -11.12
CA PHE A 266 9.46 11.86 -10.81
C PHE A 266 7.95 12.00 -10.57
N LEU A 267 7.50 13.03 -9.85
CA LEU A 267 6.07 13.33 -9.68
C LEU A 267 5.39 13.61 -11.02
N ILE A 268 6.01 14.39 -11.91
CA ILE A 268 5.50 14.63 -13.27
C ILE A 268 5.42 13.33 -14.06
N PHE A 269 6.46 12.50 -14.01
CA PHE A 269 6.46 11.18 -14.65
C PHE A 269 5.30 10.29 -14.15
N VAL A 270 5.11 10.20 -12.84
CA VAL A 270 4.01 9.43 -12.24
C VAL A 270 2.66 10.05 -12.61
N LEU A 271 2.54 11.38 -12.65
CA LEU A 271 1.32 12.09 -13.05
C LEU A 271 0.91 11.75 -14.48
N VAL A 272 1.85 11.85 -15.43
CA VAL A 272 1.61 11.52 -16.85
C VAL A 272 1.19 10.06 -16.99
N LYS A 273 1.85 9.14 -16.29
CA LYS A 273 1.47 7.71 -16.29
C LYS A 273 0.11 7.49 -15.63
N ALA A 274 -0.23 8.23 -14.58
CA ALA A 274 -1.49 8.10 -13.87
C ALA A 274 -2.66 8.64 -14.70
N ILE A 275 -2.47 9.75 -15.43
CA ILE A 275 -3.47 10.31 -16.35
C ILE A 275 -3.74 9.35 -17.50
N ARG A 276 -2.69 8.79 -18.14
CA ARG A 276 -2.84 7.79 -19.22
C ARG A 276 -3.50 6.49 -18.75
N ALA A 277 -3.42 6.19 -17.46
CA ALA A 277 -4.00 4.99 -16.88
C ALA A 277 -5.32 5.25 -16.13
N GLU A 278 -5.87 6.48 -16.23
CA GLU A 278 -7.08 6.93 -15.53
C GLU A 278 -7.09 6.57 -14.04
N ALA A 279 -5.91 6.63 -13.42
CA ALA A 279 -5.70 6.19 -12.05
C ALA A 279 -5.93 7.34 -11.08
N GLU A 280 -7.19 7.73 -10.85
CA GLU A 280 -7.59 8.86 -9.98
C GLU A 280 -6.91 8.84 -8.61
N THR A 281 -6.82 7.65 -8.01
CA THR A 281 -6.18 7.44 -6.71
C THR A 281 -4.70 7.85 -6.72
N VAL A 282 -3.97 7.57 -7.80
CA VAL A 282 -2.55 7.92 -7.95
C VAL A 282 -2.41 9.41 -8.26
N ILE A 283 -3.30 9.99 -9.06
CA ILE A 283 -3.34 11.44 -9.33
C ILE A 283 -3.49 12.22 -8.03
N GLY A 284 -4.46 11.83 -7.19
CA GLY A 284 -4.67 12.45 -5.88
C GLY A 284 -3.44 12.35 -4.96
N MET A 285 -2.71 11.22 -5.01
CA MET A 285 -1.47 11.05 -4.25
C MET A 285 -0.36 11.98 -4.75
N VAL A 286 -0.18 12.12 -6.07
CA VAL A 286 0.82 13.04 -6.63
C VAL A 286 0.56 14.47 -6.16
N PHE A 287 -0.68 14.95 -6.22
CA PHE A 287 -1.04 16.28 -5.73
C PHE A 287 -0.81 16.44 -4.22
N PHE A 288 -1.14 15.42 -3.43
CA PHE A 288 -0.88 15.43 -1.99
C PHE A 288 0.62 15.55 -1.69
N TRP A 289 1.45 14.71 -2.30
CA TRP A 289 2.89 14.72 -2.09
C TRP A 289 3.56 15.98 -2.63
N PHE A 290 3.07 16.54 -3.74
CA PHE A 290 3.52 17.83 -4.23
C PHE A 290 3.18 18.97 -3.25
N GLY A 291 1.96 18.98 -2.71
CA GLY A 291 1.56 19.94 -1.67
C GLY A 291 2.41 19.80 -0.41
N LEU A 292 2.62 18.56 0.07
CA LEU A 292 3.48 18.26 1.21
C LEU A 292 4.92 18.73 0.97
N PHE A 293 5.46 18.51 -0.22
CA PHE A 293 6.80 18.98 -0.58
C PHE A 293 6.93 20.50 -0.55
N ILE A 294 5.94 21.24 -1.07
CA ILE A 294 5.91 22.71 -0.95
C ILE A 294 5.88 23.13 0.51
N ILE A 295 5.07 22.46 1.35
CA ILE A 295 4.99 22.75 2.79
C ILE A 295 6.35 22.53 3.44
N VAL A 296 6.98 21.38 3.24
CA VAL A 296 8.28 21.06 3.86
C VAL A 296 9.35 22.06 3.43
N ARG A 297 9.48 22.33 2.13
CA ARG A 297 10.45 23.33 1.62
C ARG A 297 10.17 24.76 2.09
N TYR A 298 8.89 25.11 2.30
CA TYR A 298 8.53 26.39 2.89
C TYR A 298 9.07 26.51 4.32
N PHE A 299 8.87 25.47 5.15
CA PHE A 299 9.41 25.45 6.50
C PHE A 299 10.94 25.52 6.47
N ASP A 300 11.60 24.69 5.67
CA ASP A 300 13.07 24.67 5.58
C ASP A 300 13.66 26.04 5.20
N LEU A 301 13.04 26.75 4.27
CA LEU A 301 13.55 28.04 3.76
C LEU A 301 13.25 29.21 4.70
N PHE A 302 12.05 29.27 5.27
CA PHE A 302 11.58 30.46 5.99
C PHE A 302 11.72 30.38 7.51
N TRP A 303 11.94 29.19 8.09
CA TRP A 303 12.03 29.02 9.54
C TRP A 303 13.12 29.88 10.18
N ASN A 304 14.27 30.01 9.51
CA ASN A 304 15.41 30.79 10.00
C ASN A 304 15.41 32.25 9.52
N MET A 305 14.54 32.62 8.58
CA MET A 305 14.61 33.91 7.88
C MET A 305 13.54 34.93 8.33
N LEU A 306 12.43 34.48 8.92
CA LEU A 306 11.31 35.35 9.27
C LEU A 306 11.04 35.37 10.78
N PRO A 307 10.59 36.51 11.33
CA PRO A 307 9.97 36.53 12.65
C PRO A 307 8.80 35.54 12.69
N THR A 308 8.68 34.80 13.79
CA THR A 308 7.74 33.67 13.94
C THR A 308 6.29 34.06 13.58
N SER A 309 5.86 35.27 13.93
CA SER A 309 4.52 35.77 13.59
C SER A 309 4.30 35.97 12.08
N LEU A 310 5.26 36.58 11.39
CA LEU A 310 5.21 36.81 9.94
C LEU A 310 5.32 35.50 9.15
N PHE A 311 6.13 34.56 9.63
CA PHE A 311 6.19 33.20 9.10
C PHE A 311 4.80 32.55 9.11
N PHE A 312 4.09 32.55 10.24
CA PHE A 312 2.76 31.93 10.30
C PHE A 312 1.71 32.64 9.45
N ILE A 313 1.76 33.98 9.35
CA ILE A 313 0.81 34.74 8.51
C ILE A 313 1.04 34.46 7.02
N ALA A 314 2.28 34.54 6.56
CA ALA A 314 2.64 34.27 5.17
C ALA A 314 2.38 32.80 4.79
N GLY A 315 2.79 31.87 5.65
CA GLY A 315 2.58 30.43 5.45
C GLY A 315 1.10 30.08 5.37
N GLY A 316 0.27 30.62 6.28
CA GLY A 316 -1.18 30.43 6.26
C GLY A 316 -1.82 30.89 4.95
N GLY A 317 -1.43 32.06 4.44
CA GLY A 317 -1.90 32.56 3.14
C GLY A 317 -1.51 31.66 1.97
N VAL A 318 -0.23 31.25 1.91
CA VAL A 318 0.27 30.34 0.87
C VAL A 318 -0.46 29.00 0.90
N PHE A 319 -0.75 28.45 2.08
CA PHE A 319 -1.45 27.17 2.19
C PHE A 319 -2.91 27.24 1.73
N ILE A 320 -3.63 28.32 2.05
CA ILE A 320 -5.02 28.50 1.59
C ILE A 320 -5.06 28.62 0.06
N ILE A 321 -4.19 29.46 -0.51
CA ILE A 321 -4.12 29.67 -1.97
C ILE A 321 -3.68 28.37 -2.66
N GLY A 322 -2.63 27.73 -2.14
CA GLY A 322 -2.11 26.47 -2.67
C GLY A 322 -3.15 25.36 -2.65
N ALA A 323 -3.86 25.17 -1.54
CA ALA A 323 -4.93 24.18 -1.42
C ALA A 323 -6.05 24.42 -2.45
N TYR A 324 -6.47 25.67 -2.62
CA TYR A 324 -7.49 26.03 -3.61
C TYR A 324 -7.02 25.75 -5.06
N VAL A 325 -5.79 26.14 -5.41
CA VAL A 325 -5.22 25.93 -6.75
C VAL A 325 -5.05 24.44 -7.05
N LEU A 326 -4.48 23.68 -6.12
CA LEU A 326 -4.26 22.24 -6.28
C LEU A 326 -5.59 21.49 -6.42
N GLU A 327 -6.61 21.86 -5.64
CA GLU A 327 -7.94 21.24 -5.75
C GLU A 327 -8.62 21.57 -7.08
N LYS A 328 -8.50 22.82 -7.54
CA LYS A 328 -9.03 23.24 -8.85
C LYS A 328 -8.36 22.49 -10.00
N GLN A 329 -7.04 22.35 -9.96
CA GLN A 329 -6.27 21.60 -10.96
C GLN A 329 -6.63 20.10 -10.94
N ARG A 330 -6.71 19.49 -9.76
CA ARG A 330 -7.14 18.10 -9.59
C ARG A 330 -8.52 17.87 -10.21
N LYS A 331 -9.51 18.71 -9.88
CA LYS A 331 -10.86 18.61 -10.44
C LYS A 331 -10.90 18.77 -11.95
N LYS A 332 -10.14 19.71 -12.52
CA LYS A 332 -10.08 19.93 -13.97
C LYS A 332 -9.53 18.70 -14.70
N LEU A 333 -8.50 18.04 -14.15
CA LEU A 333 -7.94 16.81 -14.71
C LEU A 333 -8.91 15.64 -14.61
N LEU A 334 -9.60 15.51 -13.47
CA LEU A 334 -10.60 14.45 -13.28
C LEU A 334 -11.83 14.62 -14.19
N ALA A 335 -12.31 15.85 -14.39
CA ALA A 335 -13.44 16.15 -15.28
C ALA A 335 -13.17 15.79 -16.75
N GLY A 336 -11.90 15.82 -17.17
CA GLY A 336 -11.50 15.38 -18.51
C GLY A 336 -11.66 13.87 -18.75
N PHE A 337 -11.70 13.06 -17.69
CA PHE A 337 -11.94 11.61 -17.82
C PHE A 337 -13.41 11.28 -18.08
N ASP A 338 -14.34 11.99 -17.40
CA ASP A 338 -15.78 11.77 -17.59
C ASP A 338 -16.24 12.14 -19.01
N GLY A 339 -15.72 13.22 -19.60
CA GLY A 339 -16.09 13.70 -20.93
C GLY A 339 -15.73 12.76 -22.09
N ASN A 340 -14.62 12.02 -22.00
CA ASN A 340 -14.19 11.09 -23.05
C ASN A 340 -14.96 9.75 -23.04
N SER A 341 -15.54 9.35 -21.91
CA SER A 341 -16.35 8.13 -21.82
C SER A 341 -17.72 8.28 -22.50
N VAL A 342 -18.31 9.48 -22.46
CA VAL A 342 -19.63 9.78 -23.06
C VAL A 342 -19.56 9.89 -24.59
N VAL A 343 -18.47 10.42 -25.14
CA VAL A 343 -18.32 10.58 -26.60
C VAL A 343 -18.14 9.24 -27.33
N ASN A 344 -17.59 8.22 -26.66
CA ASN A 344 -17.43 6.88 -27.26
C ASN A 344 -18.70 6.01 -27.20
N THR A 345 -19.69 6.33 -26.36
CA THR A 345 -20.97 5.61 -26.31
C THR A 345 -22.00 6.11 -27.33
N VAL A 346 -21.86 7.31 -27.87
CA VAL A 346 -22.82 7.90 -28.82
C VAL A 346 -22.54 7.49 -30.28
N LYS A 347 -21.42 6.80 -30.55
CA LYS A 347 -20.98 6.45 -31.92
C LYS A 347 -21.40 5.06 -32.42
N TYR A 348 -22.29 4.35 -31.73
CA TYR A 348 -22.76 3.01 -32.13
C TYR A 348 -24.23 2.95 -32.56
N ASP A 349 -24.94 4.08 -32.60
CA ASP A 349 -26.31 4.16 -33.12
C ASP A 349 -26.34 5.11 -34.34
N GLU A 350 -25.86 4.62 -35.49
CA GLU A 350 -26.26 5.11 -36.82
C GLU A 350 -26.67 3.92 -37.70
#